data_AF-A0A960XPI9-F1
#
_entry.id   AF-A0A960XPI9-F1
#
_cell.length_a   1.000
_cell.length_b   1.000
_cell.length_c   1.000
_cell.angle_alpha   90.00
_cell.angle_beta   90.00
_cell.angle_gamma   90.00
#
_symmetry.space_group_name_H-M   'P 1'
#
loop_
_entity.id
_entity.type
_entity.pdbx_description
1 polymer ?
#
loop_
_entity_poly.entity_id
_entity_poly.type
_entity_poly.pdbx_seq_one_letter_code
_entity_poly.pdbx_strand_id
1 'polypeptide(L)'
;MNRERTRELVRGYLDHELGAEEMAELQSLLRSDDEARSLFWDDAQWHALYRQWGEQEWGRQAVDSAPEVVEPLPRRPALNVVPMPKSLPAARRKMVSAGRWAVAIGAAAAAVVVFLAVQKRRPVATLERQAAAEWTARDLRTGDKLRPGSTHHLASGVAVLSFDQGARVVLEGPADFQLTGRNSMELLSGRM
;
A
#
# COMPACT_ATOMS: atom_id res chain seq x y z
N MET A 1 20.40 22.69 -6.82
CA MET A 1 20.18 21.40 -7.49
C MET A 1 20.07 21.61 -8.99
N ASN A 2 20.64 20.72 -9.83
CA ASN A 2 20.36 20.71 -11.27
C ASN A 2 19.07 19.89 -11.51
N ARG A 3 18.01 20.56 -11.93
CA ARG A 3 16.67 19.97 -12.06
C ARG A 3 16.58 18.90 -13.16
N GLU A 4 17.35 19.04 -14.25
CA GLU A 4 17.36 18.07 -15.35
C GLU A 4 18.06 16.78 -14.93
N ARG A 5 19.27 16.88 -14.36
CA ARG A 5 19.99 15.72 -13.82
C ARG A 5 19.18 14.97 -12.76
N THR A 6 18.48 15.71 -11.89
CA THR A 6 17.62 15.09 -10.86
C THR A 6 16.49 14.28 -11.49
N ARG A 7 15.85 14.77 -12.56
CA ARG A 7 14.81 14.00 -13.27
C ARG A 7 15.37 12.75 -13.94
N GLU A 8 16.55 12.85 -14.55
CA GLU A 8 17.21 11.68 -15.17
C GLU A 8 17.46 10.58 -14.13
N LEU A 9 18.02 10.95 -12.97
CA LEU A 9 18.27 10.02 -11.88
C LEU A 9 16.97 9.39 -11.36
N VAL A 10 15.91 10.19 -11.17
CA VAL A 10 14.60 9.69 -10.73
C VAL A 10 14.00 8.69 -11.73
N ARG A 11 14.07 8.97 -13.04
CA ARG A 11 13.56 8.05 -14.06
C ARG A 11 14.39 6.76 -14.11
N GLY A 12 15.71 6.88 -14.16
CA GLY A 12 16.60 5.71 -14.11
C GLY A 12 16.38 4.86 -12.86
N TYR A 13 15.99 5.47 -11.73
CA TYR A 13 15.59 4.74 -10.53
C TYR A 13 14.32 3.92 -10.74
N LEU A 14 13.26 4.56 -11.25
CA LEU A 14 11.95 3.95 -11.45
C LEU A 14 11.98 2.85 -12.51
N ASP A 15 12.86 3.00 -13.51
CA ASP A 15 13.08 2.02 -14.58
C ASP A 15 14.10 0.92 -14.20
N HIS A 16 14.69 0.99 -13.00
CA HIS A 16 15.72 0.06 -12.50
C HIS A 16 17.03 0.04 -13.33
N GLU A 17 17.41 1.17 -13.91
CA GLU A 17 18.59 1.33 -14.77
C GLU A 17 19.77 2.04 -14.07
N LEU A 18 19.59 2.54 -12.85
CA LEU A 18 20.64 3.25 -12.11
C LEU A 18 21.81 2.36 -11.70
N GLY A 19 23.03 2.86 -11.94
CA GLY A 19 24.24 2.34 -11.33
C GLY A 19 24.38 2.68 -9.83
N ALA A 20 25.37 2.08 -9.16
CA ALA A 20 25.62 2.30 -7.73
C ALA A 20 26.03 3.74 -7.39
N GLU A 21 26.83 4.39 -8.24
CA GLU A 21 27.27 5.78 -8.05
C GLU A 21 26.11 6.77 -8.20
N GLU A 22 25.31 6.58 -9.24
CA GLU A 22 24.15 7.42 -9.53
C GLU A 22 23.03 7.25 -8.48
N MET A 23 22.89 6.03 -7.93
CA MET A 23 22.02 5.78 -6.77
C MET A 23 22.48 6.58 -5.54
N ALA A 24 23.78 6.61 -5.26
CA ALA A 24 24.32 7.38 -4.15
C ALA A 24 24.11 8.90 -4.36
N GLU A 25 24.27 9.37 -5.60
CA GLU A 25 23.97 10.75 -5.99
C GLU A 25 22.49 11.09 -5.74
N LEU A 26 21.56 10.26 -6.21
CA LEU A 26 20.12 10.44 -6.00
C LEU A 26 19.76 10.45 -4.50
N GLN A 27 20.30 9.52 -3.71
CA GLN A 27 20.05 9.47 -2.27
C GLN A 27 20.54 10.72 -1.53
N SER A 28 21.68 11.27 -1.95
CA SER A 28 22.21 12.52 -1.41
C SER A 28 21.29 13.70 -1.73
N LEU A 29 20.82 13.79 -2.99
CA LEU A 29 19.89 14.83 -3.44
C LEU A 29 18.55 14.76 -2.71
N LEU A 30 17.93 13.58 -2.57
CA LEU A 30 16.64 13.42 -1.88
C LEU A 30 16.72 13.77 -0.37
N ARG A 31 17.89 13.62 0.25
CA ARG A 31 18.10 13.99 1.65
C ARG A 31 18.27 15.50 1.83
N SER A 32 18.99 16.13 0.91
CA SER A 32 19.42 17.53 1.05
C SER A 32 18.41 18.54 0.49
N ASP A 33 17.62 18.16 -0.51
CA ASP A 33 16.76 19.08 -1.26
C ASP A 33 15.29 18.66 -1.20
N ASP A 34 14.41 19.61 -0.88
CA ASP A 34 12.96 19.38 -0.79
C ASP A 34 12.28 19.36 -2.17
N GLU A 35 12.83 20.12 -3.13
CA GLU A 35 12.35 20.11 -4.50
C GLU A 35 12.66 18.78 -5.19
N ALA A 36 13.82 18.18 -4.90
CA ALA A 36 14.16 16.83 -5.35
C ALA A 36 13.17 15.78 -4.82
N ARG A 37 12.77 15.88 -3.56
CA ARG A 37 11.75 14.99 -2.97
C ARG A 37 10.40 15.16 -3.64
N SER A 38 9.99 16.39 -3.92
CA SER A 38 8.72 16.68 -4.59
C SER A 38 8.71 16.09 -6.00
N LEU A 39 9.78 16.29 -6.78
CA LEU A 39 9.94 15.70 -8.12
C LEU A 39 9.88 14.17 -8.11
N PHE A 40 10.53 13.53 -7.13
CA PHE A 40 10.48 12.09 -6.98
C PHE A 40 9.05 11.59 -6.71
N TRP A 41 8.33 12.25 -5.80
CA TRP A 41 6.97 11.85 -5.44
C TRP A 41 6.00 11.98 -6.61
N ASP A 42 6.12 13.04 -7.40
CA ASP A 42 5.29 13.25 -8.59
C ASP A 42 5.49 12.13 -9.62
N ASP A 43 6.74 11.81 -9.99
CA ASP A 43 7.01 10.76 -10.98
C ASP A 43 6.67 9.35 -10.44
N ALA A 44 6.98 9.07 -9.17
CA ALA A 44 6.67 7.78 -8.56
C ALA A 44 5.16 7.51 -8.45
N GLN A 45 4.35 8.56 -8.23
CA GLN A 45 2.90 8.43 -8.20
C GLN A 45 2.34 7.95 -9.54
N TRP A 46 2.82 8.51 -10.66
CA TRP A 46 2.40 8.08 -11.99
C TRP A 46 2.78 6.63 -12.28
N HIS A 47 4.02 6.22 -11.97
CA HIS A 47 4.44 4.83 -12.13
C HIS A 47 3.58 3.85 -11.30
N ALA A 48 3.22 4.23 -10.07
CA ALA A 48 2.35 3.41 -9.23
C ALA A 48 0.93 3.29 -9.82
N LEU A 49 0.36 4.39 -10.32
CA LEU A 49 -0.96 4.40 -10.96
C LEU A 49 -0.97 3.53 -12.22
N TYR A 50 0.05 3.63 -13.07
CA TYR A 50 0.14 2.79 -14.27
C TYR A 50 0.26 1.30 -13.93
N ARG A 51 1.04 0.94 -12.91
CA ARG A 51 1.11 -0.46 -12.45
C ARG A 51 -0.24 -0.94 -11.94
N GLN A 52 -0.93 -0.13 -11.14
CA GLN A 52 -2.25 -0.47 -10.61
C GLN A 52 -3.28 -0.69 -11.73
N TRP A 53 -3.31 0.19 -12.73
CA TRP A 53 -4.20 0.03 -13.89
C TRP A 53 -3.86 -1.20 -14.72
N GLY A 54 -2.57 -1.47 -14.94
CA GLY A 54 -2.12 -2.70 -15.62
C GLY A 54 -2.59 -3.95 -14.89
N GLU A 55 -2.42 -4.02 -13.56
CA GLU A 55 -2.86 -5.17 -12.75
C GLU A 55 -4.38 -5.35 -12.75
N GLN A 56 -5.15 -4.26 -12.73
CA GLN A 56 -6.62 -4.31 -12.76
C GLN A 56 -7.14 -4.76 -14.12
N GLU A 57 -6.60 -4.20 -15.21
CA GLU A 57 -7.08 -4.49 -16.56
C GLU A 57 -6.61 -5.87 -17.04
N TRP A 58 -5.34 -6.22 -16.81
CA TRP A 58 -4.84 -7.57 -17.12
C TRP A 58 -5.45 -8.63 -16.22
N GLY A 59 -5.74 -8.31 -14.95
CA GLY A 59 -6.48 -9.20 -14.06
C GLY A 59 -7.89 -9.47 -14.58
N ARG A 60 -8.61 -8.44 -15.04
CA ARG A 60 -9.93 -8.57 -15.69
C ARG A 60 -9.85 -9.39 -16.96
N GLN A 61 -8.93 -9.06 -17.86
CA GLN A 61 -8.74 -9.81 -19.10
C GLN A 61 -8.33 -11.26 -18.85
N ALA A 62 -7.51 -11.54 -17.83
CA ALA A 62 -7.14 -12.89 -17.46
C ALA A 62 -8.33 -13.69 -16.91
N VAL A 63 -9.26 -13.06 -16.19
CA VAL A 63 -10.52 -13.70 -15.76
C VAL A 63 -11.44 -13.92 -16.96
N ASP A 64 -11.59 -12.93 -17.84
CA ASP A 64 -12.45 -13.01 -19.03
C ASP A 64 -11.89 -13.97 -20.11
N SER A 65 -10.56 -14.15 -20.15
CA SER A 65 -9.86 -15.03 -21.10
C SER A 65 -9.45 -16.37 -20.48
N ALA A 66 -9.66 -16.57 -19.17
CA ALA A 66 -9.42 -17.87 -18.54
C ALA A 66 -10.50 -18.84 -19.03
N PRO A 67 -10.13 -20.02 -19.54
CA PRO A 67 -11.11 -21.04 -19.85
C PRO A 67 -11.89 -21.40 -18.57
N GLU A 68 -13.22 -21.36 -18.64
CA GLU A 68 -14.18 -21.50 -17.53
C GLU A 68 -14.08 -22.84 -16.76
N VAL A 69 -13.23 -23.78 -17.19
CA VAL A 69 -13.05 -25.06 -16.54
C VAL A 69 -11.56 -25.34 -16.33
N VAL A 70 -11.05 -25.03 -15.13
CA VAL A 70 -9.84 -25.70 -14.63
C VAL A 70 -10.28 -27.11 -14.22
N GLU A 71 -10.19 -28.08 -15.14
CA GLU A 71 -10.31 -29.48 -14.74
C GLU A 71 -9.27 -29.75 -13.63
N PRO A 72 -9.68 -30.33 -12.49
CA PRO A 72 -8.72 -30.68 -11.45
C PRO A 72 -7.68 -31.62 -12.05
N LEU A 73 -6.40 -31.23 -11.96
CA LEU A 73 -5.28 -32.02 -12.42
C LEU A 73 -5.48 -33.50 -12.05
N PRO A 74 -5.37 -34.45 -13.01
CA PRO A 74 -5.55 -35.86 -12.70
C PRO A 74 -4.56 -36.24 -11.60
N ARG A 75 -5.07 -36.88 -10.54
CA ARG A 75 -4.26 -37.37 -9.41
C ARG A 75 -3.14 -38.23 -10.00
N ARG A 76 -1.90 -37.73 -9.88
CA ARG A 76 -0.71 -38.47 -10.33
C ARG A 76 -0.75 -39.87 -9.71
N PRO A 77 -0.60 -40.96 -10.49
CA PRO A 77 -0.48 -42.29 -9.90
C PRO A 77 0.74 -42.28 -8.98
N ALA A 78 0.60 -42.91 -7.80
CA ALA A 78 1.68 -43.00 -6.84
C ALA A 78 2.89 -43.65 -7.53
N LEU A 79 3.98 -42.88 -7.69
CA LEU A 79 5.24 -43.42 -8.16
C LEU A 79 5.68 -44.50 -7.18
N ASN A 80 5.83 -45.73 -7.68
CA ASN A 80 6.46 -46.81 -6.91
C ASN A 80 7.87 -46.38 -6.55
N VAL A 81 8.06 -46.02 -5.28
CA VAL A 81 9.35 -45.65 -4.72
C VAL A 81 10.19 -46.93 -4.63
N VAL A 82 11.15 -47.09 -5.53
CA VAL A 82 12.18 -48.12 -5.40
C VAL A 82 13.05 -47.75 -4.18
N PRO A 83 13.27 -48.67 -3.21
CA PRO A 83 14.13 -48.37 -2.09
C PRO A 83 15.58 -48.23 -2.56
N MET A 84 16.14 -47.05 -2.36
CA MET A 84 17.51 -46.73 -2.73
C MET A 84 18.50 -47.44 -1.77
N PRO A 85 19.57 -48.09 -2.27
CA PRO A 85 20.53 -48.77 -1.42
C PRO A 85 21.33 -47.77 -0.55
N LYS A 86 21.56 -48.16 0.71
CA LYS A 86 22.21 -47.32 1.73
C LYS A 86 23.72 -47.16 1.48
N SER A 87 24.12 -45.89 1.58
CA SER A 87 25.37 -45.33 2.10
C SER A 87 26.65 -45.36 1.25
N LEU A 88 27.22 -44.16 1.12
CA LEU A 88 28.66 -43.87 1.07
C LEU A 88 28.96 -42.78 2.14
N PRO A 89 30.20 -42.71 2.67
CA PRO A 89 30.48 -42.11 3.97
C PRO A 89 30.40 -40.58 3.97
N ALA A 90 29.94 -40.05 5.11
CA ALA A 90 29.71 -38.64 5.35
C ALA A 90 31.03 -37.84 5.35
N ALA A 91 31.28 -37.11 4.26
CA ALA A 91 32.18 -35.97 4.30
C ALA A 91 31.58 -34.92 5.26
N ARG A 92 32.33 -34.63 6.32
CA ARG A 92 31.96 -33.72 7.41
C ARG A 92 31.80 -32.29 6.89
N ARG A 93 30.63 -31.95 6.33
CA ARG A 93 30.25 -30.57 6.02
C ARG A 93 30.11 -29.82 7.34
N LYS A 94 30.94 -28.80 7.54
CA LYS A 94 30.79 -27.86 8.66
C LYS A 94 29.42 -27.20 8.53
N MET A 95 28.52 -27.59 9.43
CA MET A 95 27.17 -27.07 9.55
C MET A 95 27.28 -25.65 10.12
N VAL A 96 27.17 -24.63 9.27
CA VAL A 96 26.91 -23.27 9.75
C VAL A 96 25.49 -23.28 10.30
N SER A 97 25.34 -22.90 11.56
CA SER A 97 24.11 -23.09 12.34
C SER A 97 22.92 -22.32 11.73
N ALA A 98 21.98 -23.08 11.15
CA ALA A 98 20.71 -22.60 10.61
C ALA A 98 19.78 -21.95 11.67
N GLY A 99 20.16 -21.94 12.95
CA GLY A 99 19.37 -21.33 14.03
C GLY A 99 19.33 -19.80 14.02
N ARG A 100 20.25 -19.11 13.33
CA ARG A 100 20.28 -17.64 13.30
C ARG A 100 19.34 -17.01 12.27
N TRP A 101 18.98 -17.75 11.20
CA TRP A 101 18.10 -17.24 10.14
C TRP A 101 16.61 -17.48 10.43
N ALA A 102 16.27 -18.49 11.23
CA ALA A 102 14.89 -18.75 11.63
C ALA A 102 14.31 -17.66 12.57
N VAL A 103 15.13 -17.10 13.46
CA VAL A 103 14.71 -16.01 14.36
C VAL A 103 14.51 -14.69 13.59
N ALA A 104 15.33 -14.44 12.57
CA ALA A 104 15.27 -13.20 11.78
C ALA A 104 13.97 -13.11 10.94
N ILE A 105 13.50 -14.23 10.36
CA ILE A 105 12.26 -14.27 9.58
C ILE A 105 11.03 -14.06 10.47
N GLY A 106 10.99 -14.69 11.65
CA GLY A 106 9.89 -14.50 12.62
C GLY A 106 9.79 -13.06 13.14
N ALA A 107 10.92 -12.43 13.45
CA ALA A 107 10.96 -11.04 13.89
C ALA A 107 10.52 -10.06 12.79
N ALA A 108 10.93 -10.30 11.53
CA ALA A 108 10.50 -9.48 10.40
C ALA A 108 8.99 -9.58 10.15
N ALA A 109 8.41 -10.79 10.18
CA ALA A 109 6.97 -10.97 10.03
C ALA A 109 6.18 -10.28 11.15
N ALA A 110 6.63 -10.40 12.41
CA ALA A 110 6.00 -9.71 13.53
C ALA A 110 6.08 -8.18 13.38
N ALA A 111 7.23 -7.64 12.94
CA ALA A 111 7.39 -6.21 12.69
C ALA A 111 6.46 -5.69 11.58
N VAL A 112 6.26 -6.46 10.50
CA VAL A 112 5.31 -6.11 9.43
C VAL A 112 3.87 -6.10 9.96
N VAL A 113 3.46 -7.11 10.73
CA VAL A 113 2.12 -7.16 11.32
C VAL A 113 1.89 -5.97 12.26
N VAL A 114 2.84 -5.66 13.14
CA VAL A 114 2.77 -4.50 14.03
C VAL A 114 2.72 -3.20 13.23
N PHE A 115 3.56 -3.05 12.19
CA PHE A 115 3.57 -1.88 11.33
C PHE A 115 2.22 -1.67 10.64
N LEU A 116 1.64 -2.72 10.05
CA LEU A 116 0.32 -2.68 9.43
C LEU A 116 -0.79 -2.35 10.45
N ALA A 117 -0.72 -2.89 11.66
CA ALA A 117 -1.67 -2.60 12.73
C ALA A 117 -1.58 -1.14 13.19
N VAL A 118 -0.37 -0.56 13.28
CA VAL A 118 -0.17 0.85 13.61
C VAL A 118 -0.67 1.76 12.49
N GLN A 119 -0.44 1.40 11.22
CA GLN A 119 -0.92 2.16 10.07
C GLN A 119 -2.44 2.28 10.04
N LYS A 120 -3.18 1.20 10.33
CA LYS A 120 -4.65 1.22 10.39
C LYS A 120 -5.22 2.11 11.51
N ARG A 121 -4.45 2.39 12.57
CA ARG A 121 -4.92 3.17 13.72
C ARG A 121 -4.65 4.67 13.60
N ARG A 122 -3.85 5.10 12.63
CA ARG A 122 -3.56 6.52 12.44
C ARG A 122 -4.80 7.24 11.91
N PRO A 123 -5.16 8.39 12.48
CA PRO A 123 -6.17 9.25 11.87
C PRO A 123 -5.71 9.67 10.48
N VAL A 124 -6.67 9.90 9.58
CA VAL A 124 -6.43 10.20 8.16
C VAL A 124 -7.13 11.46 7.67
N ALA A 125 -8.14 11.91 8.40
CA ALA A 125 -8.81 13.18 8.14
C ALA A 125 -9.16 13.88 9.43
N THR A 126 -9.29 15.20 9.36
CA THR A 126 -9.73 16.06 10.45
C THR A 126 -10.97 16.83 10.01
N LEU A 127 -11.98 16.91 10.88
CA LEU A 127 -13.15 17.76 10.65
C LEU A 127 -12.73 19.23 10.81
N GLU A 128 -12.65 19.96 9.70
CA GLU A 128 -12.14 21.34 9.70
C GLU A 128 -13.23 22.35 10.01
N ARG A 129 -14.42 22.18 9.43
CA ARG A 129 -15.57 23.07 9.62
C ARG A 129 -16.86 22.28 9.57
N GLN A 130 -17.88 22.80 10.22
CA GLN A 130 -19.23 22.30 10.10
C GLN A 130 -20.24 23.44 10.29
N ALA A 131 -21.37 23.37 9.62
CA ALA A 131 -22.46 24.34 9.69
C ALA A 131 -23.79 23.59 9.79
N ALA A 132 -24.51 23.81 10.89
CA ALA A 132 -25.78 23.12 11.20
C ALA A 132 -25.72 21.59 11.04
N ALA A 133 -24.55 21.00 11.31
CA ALA A 133 -24.32 19.58 11.12
C ALA A 133 -24.93 18.75 12.26
N GLU A 134 -25.78 17.79 11.91
CA GLU A 134 -26.37 16.83 12.85
C GLU A 134 -25.81 15.43 12.56
N TRP A 135 -25.23 14.79 13.57
CA TRP A 135 -24.58 13.48 13.45
C TRP A 135 -25.35 12.42 14.25
N THR A 136 -25.74 11.32 13.61
CA THR A 136 -26.71 10.37 14.24
C THR A 136 -26.04 9.29 15.11
N ALA A 137 -24.73 9.08 14.98
CA ALA A 137 -24.02 8.02 15.73
C ALA A 137 -23.04 8.56 16.78
N ARG A 138 -22.38 9.67 16.47
CA ARG A 138 -21.39 10.31 17.33
C ARG A 138 -21.34 11.78 16.98
N ASP A 139 -21.54 12.65 17.96
CA ASP A 139 -21.33 14.08 17.78
C ASP A 139 -19.86 14.35 17.45
N LEU A 140 -19.59 14.66 16.19
CA LEU A 140 -18.29 15.09 15.73
C LEU A 140 -18.16 16.60 15.93
N ARG A 141 -17.04 17.03 16.50
CA ARG A 141 -16.73 18.45 16.70
C ARG A 141 -15.60 18.87 15.77
N THR A 142 -15.60 20.14 15.41
CA THR A 142 -14.49 20.75 14.68
C THR A 142 -13.17 20.46 15.40
N GLY A 143 -12.19 19.93 14.67
CA GLY A 143 -10.91 19.45 15.19
C GLY A 143 -10.86 17.95 15.47
N ASP A 144 -11.98 17.23 15.43
CA ASP A 144 -11.99 15.78 15.62
C ASP A 144 -11.27 15.07 14.47
N LYS A 145 -10.45 14.09 14.85
CA LYS A 145 -9.69 13.26 13.94
C LYS A 145 -10.43 11.96 13.64
N LEU A 146 -10.63 11.71 12.34
CA LEU A 146 -11.31 10.55 11.79
C LEU A 146 -10.29 9.48 11.41
N ARG A 147 -10.64 8.22 11.67
CA ARG A 147 -9.79 7.06 11.42
C ARG A 147 -10.29 6.28 10.20
N PRO A 148 -9.42 5.54 9.50
CA PRO A 148 -9.84 4.62 8.46
C PRO A 148 -10.79 3.55 9.03
N GLY A 149 -11.79 3.18 8.24
CA GLY A 149 -12.77 2.14 8.53
C GLY A 149 -13.99 2.61 9.31
N SER A 150 -14.04 3.85 9.81
CA SER A 150 -15.24 4.37 10.48
C SER A 150 -16.27 4.89 9.48
N THR A 151 -17.51 4.41 9.62
CA THR A 151 -18.67 4.91 8.90
C THR A 151 -19.31 6.04 9.70
N HIS A 152 -19.64 7.13 9.01
CA HIS A 152 -20.26 8.31 9.60
C HIS A 152 -21.50 8.69 8.82
N HIS A 153 -22.56 9.02 9.56
CA HIS A 153 -23.82 9.49 9.01
C HIS A 153 -24.04 10.94 9.42
N LEU A 154 -24.09 11.82 8.42
CA LEU A 154 -24.46 13.22 8.56
C LEU A 154 -25.94 13.32 8.18
N ALA A 155 -26.82 13.53 9.17
CA ALA A 155 -28.27 13.61 8.94
C ALA A 155 -28.66 14.90 8.22
N SER A 156 -28.04 16.02 8.57
CA SER A 156 -28.28 17.32 7.96
C SER A 156 -27.09 18.25 8.12
N GLY A 157 -27.04 19.32 7.32
CA GLY A 157 -26.02 20.36 7.41
C GLY A 157 -24.83 20.13 6.49
N VAL A 158 -23.77 20.91 6.68
CA VAL A 158 -22.56 20.84 5.85
C VAL A 158 -21.34 20.58 6.73
N ALA A 159 -20.50 19.63 6.32
CA ALA A 159 -19.23 19.32 6.98
C ALA A 159 -18.07 19.42 5.99
N VAL A 160 -16.95 20.00 6.42
CA VAL A 160 -15.72 20.10 5.63
C VAL A 160 -14.65 19.26 6.29
N LEU A 161 -14.20 18.23 5.58
CA LEU A 161 -13.13 17.35 5.99
C LEU A 161 -11.82 17.74 5.30
N SER A 162 -10.74 17.77 6.05
CA SER A 162 -9.38 17.94 5.54
C SER A 162 -8.59 16.65 5.78
N PHE A 163 -8.12 16.02 4.71
CA PHE A 163 -7.28 14.83 4.78
C PHE A 163 -5.83 15.22 5.07
N ASP A 164 -5.10 14.33 5.74
CA ASP A 164 -3.68 14.56 6.08
C ASP A 164 -2.79 14.69 4.83
N GLN A 165 -3.28 14.28 3.66
CA GLN A 165 -2.58 14.42 2.36
C GLN A 165 -2.98 15.70 1.60
N GLY A 166 -3.78 16.59 2.21
CA GLY A 166 -4.12 17.90 1.66
C GLY A 166 -5.43 17.96 0.86
N ALA A 167 -6.10 16.82 0.62
CA ALA A 167 -7.42 16.83 0.00
C ALA A 167 -8.46 17.43 0.96
N ARG A 168 -9.32 18.31 0.45
CA ARG A 168 -10.45 18.87 1.19
C ARG A 168 -11.75 18.43 0.56
N VAL A 169 -12.64 17.86 1.36
CA VAL A 169 -13.96 17.36 0.90
C VAL A 169 -15.06 18.08 1.65
N VAL A 170 -16.09 18.49 0.92
CA VAL A 170 -17.32 19.07 1.47
C VAL A 170 -18.39 18.00 1.40
N LEU A 171 -19.14 17.85 2.49
CA LEU A 171 -20.23 16.89 2.63
C LEU A 171 -21.49 17.65 2.95
N GLU A 172 -22.56 17.41 2.20
CA GLU A 172 -23.89 17.96 2.47
C GLU A 172 -24.83 16.84 2.89
N GLY A 173 -25.43 16.99 4.07
CA GLY A 173 -26.39 16.04 4.63
C GLY A 173 -27.74 16.10 3.89
N PRO A 174 -28.49 14.99 3.80
CA PRO A 174 -28.19 13.69 4.39
C PRO A 174 -27.14 12.90 3.59
N ALA A 175 -26.08 12.44 4.27
CA ALA A 175 -24.99 11.70 3.64
C ALA A 175 -24.37 10.62 4.57
N ASP A 176 -24.13 9.44 3.99
CA ASP A 176 -23.39 8.34 4.58
C ASP A 176 -22.04 8.18 3.88
N PHE A 177 -20.97 8.22 4.64
CA PHE A 177 -19.63 8.06 4.10
C PHE A 177 -18.75 7.21 5.00
N GLN A 178 -17.75 6.58 4.39
CA GLN A 178 -16.74 5.80 5.09
C GLN A 178 -15.35 6.20 4.62
N LEU A 179 -14.45 6.46 5.58
CA LEU A 179 -13.04 6.70 5.25
C LEU A 179 -12.35 5.37 5.00
N THR A 180 -11.90 5.11 3.77
CA THR A 180 -11.23 3.85 3.43
C THR A 180 -9.71 3.93 3.62
N GLY A 181 -9.13 5.12 3.57
CA GLY A 181 -7.68 5.31 3.63
C GLY A 181 -7.23 6.75 3.83
N ARG A 182 -5.92 7.00 3.61
CA ARG A 182 -5.26 8.30 3.83
C ARG A 182 -5.74 9.42 2.92
N ASN A 183 -6.21 9.07 1.73
CA ASN A 183 -6.69 10.01 0.72
C ASN A 183 -7.86 9.40 -0.06
N SER A 184 -8.62 8.52 0.60
CA SER A 184 -9.71 7.79 -0.02
C SER A 184 -10.89 7.72 0.94
N MET A 185 -12.06 8.00 0.39
CA MET A 185 -13.34 7.96 1.07
C MET A 185 -14.37 7.45 0.08
N GLU A 186 -15.31 6.68 0.59
CA GLU A 186 -16.43 6.16 -0.17
C GLU A 186 -17.71 6.82 0.31
N LEU A 187 -18.49 7.36 -0.62
CA LEU A 187 -19.85 7.84 -0.36
C LEU A 187 -20.81 6.69 -0.58
N LEU A 188 -21.49 6.27 0.48
CA LEU A 188 -22.49 5.20 0.40
C LEU A 188 -23.84 5.78 -0.08
N SER A 189 -24.17 6.99 0.37
CA SER A 189 -25.36 7.75 -0.05
C SER A 189 -25.19 9.23 0.25
N GLY A 190 -25.74 10.12 -0.59
CA GLY A 190 -25.73 11.57 -0.36
C GLY A 190 -25.19 12.37 -1.55
N ARG A 191 -24.84 13.64 -1.31
CA ARG A 191 -24.15 14.51 -2.28
C ARG A 191 -22.83 15.02 -1.71
N MET A 192 -21.82 15.11 -2.57
CA MET A 192 -20.49 15.68 -2.33
C MET A 192 -20.25 16.85 -3.28
#